data_AF-A0A818ZNY4-F1
#
_entry.id   AF-A0A818ZNY4-F1
#
_cell.length_a   1.000
_cell.length_b   1.000
_cell.length_c   1.000
_cell.angle_alpha   90.00
_cell.angle_beta   90.00
_cell.angle_gamma   90.00
#
_symmetry.space_group_name_H-M   'P 1'
#
loop_
_entity.id
_entity.type
_entity.pdbx_description
1 polymer ?
#
loop_
_entity_poly.entity_id
_entity_poly.type
_entity_poly.pdbx_seq_one_letter_code
_entity_poly.pdbx_strand_id
1 'polypeptide(L)'
;MSSLQTWQEKAAQKRASIYNSIPQKWRLSESILKNPPKNLTLVPYQCGILSELDLEITEINDMEELAHQIANGKYTAVQVTEAYCKRASIAHQLVNCLAEIFFTQAFERAHYLDNYFQSTGGKTIGPFHGIPISFKDQFNVKGIETA
;
A
#
# COMPACT_ATOMS: atom_id res chain seq x y z
N MET A 1 0.41 -22.95 -33.54
CA MET A 1 0.19 -23.48 -32.18
C MET A 1 1.02 -22.63 -31.22
N SER A 2 0.39 -21.89 -30.30
CA SER A 2 1.14 -21.15 -29.28
C SER A 2 1.85 -22.16 -28.38
N SER A 3 3.18 -22.07 -28.24
CA SER A 3 3.89 -22.84 -27.22
C SER A 3 3.30 -22.51 -25.85
N LEU A 4 2.97 -23.53 -25.06
CA LEU A 4 2.50 -23.35 -23.70
C LEU A 4 3.62 -22.72 -22.87
N GLN A 5 3.35 -21.59 -22.23
CA GLN A 5 4.29 -20.98 -21.29
C GLN A 5 4.57 -21.93 -20.13
N THR A 6 5.85 -22.00 -19.77
CA THR A 6 6.34 -22.67 -18.56
C THR A 6 5.86 -21.94 -17.30
N TRP A 7 5.84 -22.65 -16.16
CA TRP A 7 5.46 -22.02 -14.89
C TRP A 7 6.48 -20.95 -14.45
N GLN A 8 7.75 -21.11 -14.83
CA GLN A 8 8.82 -20.15 -14.57
C GLN A 8 8.55 -18.83 -15.28
N GLU A 9 8.14 -18.88 -16.56
CA GLU A 9 7.79 -17.70 -17.35
C GLU A 9 6.58 -16.97 -16.74
N LYS A 10 5.54 -17.72 -16.36
CA LYS A 10 4.36 -17.15 -15.68
C LYS A 10 4.73 -16.46 -14.36
N ALA A 11 5.53 -17.13 -13.52
CA ALA A 11 5.97 -16.57 -12.25
C ALA A 11 6.86 -15.33 -12.44
N ALA A 12 7.74 -15.32 -13.44
CA ALA A 12 8.57 -14.16 -13.77
C ALA A 12 7.73 -12.98 -14.25
N GLN A 13 6.74 -13.22 -15.11
CA GLN A 13 5.80 -12.20 -15.57
C GLN A 13 4.98 -11.62 -14.42
N LYS A 14 4.51 -12.46 -13.50
CA LYS A 14 3.75 -12.00 -12.34
C LYS A 14 4.59 -11.10 -11.43
N ARG A 15 5.81 -11.53 -11.07
CA ARG A 15 6.74 -10.70 -10.27
C ARG A 15 7.06 -9.38 -10.96
N ALA A 16 7.30 -9.40 -12.27
CA ALA A 16 7.56 -8.19 -13.05
C ALA A 16 6.34 -7.25 -13.05
N SER A 17 5.12 -7.79 -13.21
CA SER A 17 3.88 -7.02 -13.15
C SER A 17 3.71 -6.32 -11.79
N ILE A 18 3.86 -7.06 -10.69
CA ILE A 18 3.76 -6.50 -9.33
C ILE A 18 4.82 -5.42 -9.10
N TYR A 19 6.08 -5.69 -9.47
CA TYR A 19 7.15 -4.71 -9.35
C TYR A 19 6.89 -3.43 -10.18
N ASN A 20 6.34 -3.59 -11.38
CA ASN A 20 6.00 -2.47 -12.24
C ASN A 20 4.85 -1.62 -11.71
N SER A 21 3.94 -2.21 -10.92
CA SER A 21 2.88 -1.49 -10.20
C SER A 21 3.40 -0.61 -9.07
N ILE A 22 4.65 -0.78 -8.61
CA ILE A 22 5.28 0.10 -7.61
C ILE A 22 5.80 1.36 -8.30
N PRO A 23 5.31 2.57 -7.94
CA PRO A 23 5.83 3.83 -8.44
C PRO A 23 7.33 3.96 -8.25
N GLN A 24 8.04 4.49 -9.24
CA GLN A 24 9.50 4.62 -9.19
C GLN A 24 10.00 5.38 -7.96
N LYS A 25 9.26 6.42 -7.51
CA LYS A 25 9.57 7.19 -6.29
C LYS A 25 9.47 6.38 -4.99
N TRP A 26 8.87 5.19 -5.01
CA TRP A 26 8.73 4.30 -3.85
C TRP A 26 9.61 3.04 -3.97
N ARG A 27 10.51 3.00 -4.96
CA ARG A 27 11.44 1.88 -5.13
C ARG A 27 12.68 2.10 -4.28
N LEU A 28 13.10 1.04 -3.58
CA LEU A 28 14.33 1.06 -2.82
C LEU A 28 15.53 1.20 -3.76
N SER A 29 16.60 1.83 -3.26
CA SER A 29 17.85 1.92 -4.01
C SER A 29 18.44 0.53 -4.25
N GLU A 30 19.18 0.38 -5.35
CA GLU A 30 19.88 -0.88 -5.63
C GLU A 30 20.86 -1.29 -4.53
N SER A 31 21.44 -0.32 -3.81
CA SER A 31 22.35 -0.61 -2.71
C SER A 31 21.67 -1.35 -1.57
N ILE A 32 20.44 -0.97 -1.20
CA ILE A 32 19.63 -1.64 -0.18
C ILE A 32 19.22 -3.03 -0.67
N LEU A 33 18.80 -3.15 -1.93
CA LEU A 33 18.33 -4.43 -2.48
C LEU A 33 19.45 -5.46 -2.62
N LYS A 34 20.65 -5.05 -3.02
CA LYS A 34 21.82 -5.94 -3.18
C LYS A 34 22.42 -6.37 -1.85
N ASN A 35 22.39 -5.48 -0.84
CA ASN A 35 22.96 -5.72 0.48
C ASN A 35 21.98 -5.27 1.58
N PRO A 36 20.86 -6.00 1.77
CA PRO A 36 19.88 -5.61 2.78
C PRO A 36 20.47 -5.74 4.20
N PRO A 37 20.11 -4.85 5.12
CA PRO A 37 20.52 -4.97 6.52
C PRO A 37 19.91 -6.24 7.13
N LYS A 38 20.58 -6.80 8.15
CA LYS A 38 20.07 -7.97 8.88
C LYS A 38 18.70 -7.70 9.50
N ASN A 39 18.50 -6.49 10.02
CA ASN A 39 17.21 -6.05 10.53
C ASN A 39 16.48 -5.20 9.50
N LEU A 40 15.50 -5.80 8.84
CA LEU A 40 14.68 -5.14 7.82
C LEU A 40 13.68 -4.13 8.40
N THR A 41 13.36 -4.21 9.70
CA THR A 41 12.37 -3.32 10.31
C THR A 41 12.82 -1.88 10.37
N LEU A 42 14.14 -1.62 10.26
CA LEU A 42 14.70 -0.27 10.25
C LEU A 42 14.70 0.39 8.87
N VAL A 43 14.55 -0.40 7.79
CA VAL A 43 14.62 0.12 6.41
C VAL A 43 13.57 1.20 6.13
N PRO A 44 12.30 1.09 6.56
CA PRO A 44 11.30 2.14 6.35
C PRO A 44 11.72 3.53 6.87
N TYR A 45 12.48 3.59 7.97
CA TYR A 45 12.92 4.86 8.57
C TYR A 45 14.17 5.45 7.90
N GLN A 46 14.97 4.61 7.23
CA GLN A 46 16.31 4.97 6.75
C GLN A 46 16.41 5.07 5.23
N CYS A 47 15.47 4.47 4.50
CA CYS A 47 15.52 4.40 3.03
C CYS A 47 15.22 5.73 2.31
N GLY A 48 14.73 6.74 3.02
CA GLY A 48 14.40 8.06 2.45
C GLY A 48 13.12 8.12 1.62
N ILE A 49 12.29 7.08 1.63
CA ILE A 49 11.00 7.04 0.89
C ILE A 49 9.86 7.61 1.74
N LEU A 50 9.86 7.36 3.05
CA LEU A 50 8.83 7.81 3.97
C LEU A 50 9.16 9.22 4.48
N SER A 51 8.21 10.13 4.37
CA SER A 51 8.25 11.43 5.04
C SER A 51 7.94 11.29 6.54
N GLU A 52 8.16 12.36 7.30
CA GLU A 52 7.79 12.41 8.72
C GLU A 52 6.31 12.11 8.95
N LEU A 53 5.43 12.64 8.09
CA LEU A 53 4.00 12.36 8.14
C LEU A 53 3.68 10.89 7.82
N ASP A 54 4.36 10.31 6.82
CA ASP A 54 4.15 8.89 6.49
C ASP A 54 4.53 8.01 7.69
N LEU A 55 5.65 8.31 8.35
CA LEU A 55 6.08 7.64 9.58
C LEU A 55 5.05 7.86 10.70
N GLU A 56 4.67 9.10 11.00
CA GLU A 56 3.68 9.42 12.05
C GLU A 56 2.40 8.59 11.88
N ILE A 57 1.84 8.54 10.66
CA ILE A 57 0.61 7.79 10.38
C ILE A 57 0.83 6.28 10.56
N THR A 58 1.93 5.73 10.01
CA THR A 58 2.15 4.28 9.98
C THR A 58 2.73 3.70 11.27
N GLU A 59 3.07 4.55 12.26
CA GLU A 59 3.41 4.15 13.62
C GLU A 59 2.19 4.11 14.56
N ILE A 60 1.01 4.53 14.10
CA ILE A 60 -0.24 4.37 14.86
C ILE A 60 -0.62 2.89 14.80
N ASN A 61 -0.25 2.16 15.86
CA ASN A 61 -0.48 0.71 15.96
C ASN A 61 -1.93 0.33 16.31
N ASP A 62 -2.71 1.29 16.81
CA ASP A 62 -4.11 1.10 17.15
C ASP A 62 -5.01 1.60 16.01
N MET A 63 -5.80 0.68 15.43
CA MET A 63 -6.71 0.98 14.34
C MET A 63 -7.83 1.94 14.76
N GLU A 64 -8.32 1.84 16.00
CA GLU A 64 -9.37 2.73 16.50
C GLU A 64 -8.86 4.16 16.63
N GLU A 65 -7.60 4.32 17.08
CA GLU A 65 -6.93 5.62 17.13
C GLU A 65 -6.75 6.20 15.72
N LEU A 66 -6.28 5.40 14.76
CA LEU A 66 -6.16 5.88 13.37
C LEU A 66 -7.52 6.31 12.81
N ALA A 67 -8.57 5.52 13.03
CA ALA A 67 -9.93 5.83 12.59
C ALA A 67 -10.44 7.12 13.23
N HIS A 68 -10.20 7.31 14.52
CA HIS A 68 -10.56 8.53 15.24
C HIS A 68 -9.83 9.76 14.70
N GLN A 69 -8.53 9.65 14.39
CA GLN A 69 -7.77 10.77 13.81
C GLN A 69 -8.26 11.15 12.41
N ILE A 70 -8.67 10.18 11.59
CA ILE A 70 -9.31 10.45 10.29
C ILE A 70 -10.69 11.10 10.51
N ALA A 71 -11.51 10.57 11.41
CA ALA A 71 -12.85 11.08 11.69
C ALA A 71 -12.85 12.52 12.22
N ASN A 72 -11.80 12.91 12.95
CA ASN A 72 -11.58 14.28 13.41
C ASN A 72 -10.94 15.20 12.35
N GLY A 73 -10.63 14.68 11.17
CA GLY A 73 -10.00 15.42 10.09
C GLY A 73 -8.52 15.75 10.32
N LYS A 74 -7.84 15.10 11.28
CA LYS A 74 -6.39 15.25 11.47
C LYS A 74 -5.64 14.72 10.24
N TYR A 75 -6.08 13.57 9.71
CA TYR A 75 -5.56 12.99 8.49
C TYR A 75 -6.66 12.78 7.47
N THR A 76 -6.32 13.01 6.20
CA THR A 76 -7.16 12.65 5.06
C THR A 76 -6.97 11.17 4.71
N ALA A 77 -7.98 10.56 4.11
CA ALA A 77 -7.90 9.20 3.59
C ALA A 77 -6.78 9.07 2.55
N VAL A 78 -6.50 10.11 1.75
CA VAL A 78 -5.39 10.11 0.78
C VAL A 78 -4.03 10.08 1.47
N GLN A 79 -3.81 10.89 2.51
CA GLN A 79 -2.55 10.86 3.28
C GLN A 79 -2.32 9.48 3.90
N VAL A 80 -3.36 8.91 4.51
CA VAL A 80 -3.28 7.58 5.12
C VAL A 80 -3.00 6.51 4.06
N THR A 81 -3.72 6.55 2.94
CA THR A 81 -3.50 5.62 1.83
C THR A 81 -2.08 5.71 1.28
N GLU A 82 -1.55 6.91 1.05
CA GLU A 82 -0.19 7.08 0.53
C GLU A 82 0.87 6.54 1.51
N ALA A 83 0.75 6.84 2.80
CA ALA A 83 1.68 6.38 3.82
C ALA A 83 1.77 4.85 3.88
N TYR A 84 0.62 4.17 3.91
CA TYR A 84 0.58 2.71 3.91
C TYR A 84 1.01 2.09 2.57
N CYS A 85 0.68 2.69 1.42
CA CYS A 85 1.12 2.18 0.11
C CYS A 85 2.65 2.27 -0.05
N LYS A 86 3.28 3.37 0.41
CA LYS A 86 4.74 3.50 0.45
C LYS A 86 5.37 2.42 1.34
N ARG A 87 4.88 2.27 2.57
CA ARG A 87 5.43 1.29 3.53
C ARG A 87 5.22 -0.15 3.05
N ALA A 88 4.08 -0.47 2.43
CA ALA A 88 3.81 -1.76 1.80
C ALA A 88 4.76 -2.01 0.60
N SER A 89 5.04 -1.00 -0.21
CA SER A 89 6.00 -1.10 -1.32
C SER A 89 7.41 -1.41 -0.83
N ILE A 90 7.85 -0.79 0.27
CA ILE A 90 9.15 -1.07 0.91
C ILE A 90 9.19 -2.52 1.38
N ALA A 91 8.17 -2.96 2.15
CA ALA A 91 8.09 -4.32 2.65
C ALA A 91 8.09 -5.35 1.50
N HIS A 92 7.31 -5.12 0.45
CA HIS A 92 7.24 -6.02 -0.70
C HIS A 92 8.59 -6.18 -1.39
N GLN A 93 9.34 -5.09 -1.58
CA GLN A 93 10.66 -5.16 -2.21
C GLN A 93 11.70 -5.91 -1.36
N LEU A 94 11.51 -5.98 -0.04
CA LEU A 94 12.40 -6.69 0.88
C LEU A 94 12.02 -8.16 1.08
N VAL A 95 10.71 -8.48 1.12
CA VAL A 95 10.22 -9.81 1.52
C VAL A 95 9.18 -10.43 0.60
N ASN A 96 8.82 -9.78 -0.52
CA ASN A 96 7.88 -10.27 -1.53
C ASN A 96 6.50 -10.66 -0.97
N CYS A 97 5.91 -9.81 -0.12
CA CYS A 97 4.69 -10.12 0.65
C CYS A 97 3.34 -9.77 -0.01
N LEU A 98 3.33 -9.23 -1.24
CA LEU A 98 2.11 -8.79 -1.92
C LEU A 98 1.91 -9.65 -3.17
N ALA A 99 0.73 -10.24 -3.30
CA ALA A 99 0.33 -11.00 -4.49
C ALA A 99 -0.23 -10.07 -5.59
N GLU A 100 -0.99 -9.06 -5.19
CA GLU A 100 -1.57 -8.04 -6.06
C GLU A 100 -1.34 -6.64 -5.48
N ILE A 101 -1.15 -5.66 -6.37
CA ILE A 101 -1.06 -4.24 -6.02
C ILE A 101 -2.04 -3.46 -6.90
N PHE A 102 -3.02 -2.82 -6.28
CA PHE A 102 -4.04 -2.01 -6.95
C PHE A 102 -4.14 -0.61 -6.32
N PHE A 103 -2.99 0.05 -6.14
CA PHE A 103 -2.90 1.37 -5.52
C PHE A 103 -3.77 2.41 -6.22
N THR A 104 -3.90 2.38 -7.55
CA THR A 104 -4.79 3.30 -8.28
C THR A 104 -6.23 3.27 -7.73
N GLN A 105 -6.80 2.08 -7.54
CA GLN A 105 -8.15 1.93 -6.97
C GLN A 105 -8.21 2.38 -5.50
N ALA A 106 -7.13 2.14 -4.74
CA ALA A 106 -7.02 2.62 -3.37
C ALA A 106 -7.05 4.16 -3.30
N PHE A 107 -6.31 4.85 -4.17
CA PHE A 107 -6.32 6.32 -4.26
C PHE A 107 -7.65 6.87 -4.75
N GLU A 108 -8.27 6.25 -5.76
CA GLU A 108 -9.61 6.63 -6.22
C GLU A 108 -10.63 6.57 -5.07
N ARG A 109 -10.58 5.50 -4.28
CA ARG A 109 -11.44 5.37 -3.10
C ARG A 109 -11.10 6.43 -2.05
N ALA A 110 -9.83 6.67 -1.76
CA ALA A 110 -9.39 7.67 -0.79
C ALA A 110 -9.88 9.08 -1.16
N HIS A 111 -9.72 9.49 -2.42
CA HIS A 111 -10.22 10.77 -2.92
C HIS A 111 -11.75 10.88 -2.77
N TYR A 112 -12.49 9.81 -3.08
CA TYR A 112 -13.93 9.79 -2.87
C TYR A 112 -14.30 9.98 -1.40
N LEU A 113 -13.59 9.35 -0.47
CA LEU A 113 -13.82 9.47 0.96
C LEU A 113 -13.55 10.89 1.47
N ASP A 114 -12.44 11.50 1.05
CA ASP A 114 -12.10 12.87 1.41
C ASP A 114 -13.14 13.87 0.87
N ASN A 115 -13.59 13.70 -0.38
CA ASN A 115 -14.65 14.51 -0.97
C ASN A 115 -15.99 14.36 -0.22
N TYR A 116 -16.32 13.14 0.20
CA TYR A 116 -17.50 12.89 1.02
C TYR A 116 -17.40 13.60 2.37
N PHE A 117 -16.26 13.46 3.07
CA PHE A 117 -16.02 14.11 4.35
C PHE A 117 -16.16 15.63 4.25
N GLN A 118 -15.54 16.23 3.23
CA GLN A 118 -15.63 17.68 2.98
C GLN A 118 -17.06 18.13 2.66
N SER A 119 -17.74 17.46 1.72
CA SER A 119 -19.08 17.87 1.26
C SER A 119 -20.17 17.69 2.33
N THR A 120 -19.97 16.81 3.30
CA THR A 120 -20.92 16.55 4.39
C THR A 120 -20.64 17.34 5.67
N GLY A 121 -19.58 18.15 5.68
CA GLY A 121 -19.16 18.92 6.86
C GLY A 121 -18.54 18.06 7.96
N GLY A 122 -17.78 17.03 7.59
CA GLY A 122 -17.02 16.18 8.51
C GLY A 122 -17.71 14.88 8.89
N LYS A 123 -18.63 14.35 8.07
CA LYS A 123 -19.25 13.04 8.33
C LYS A 123 -18.43 11.92 7.68
N THR A 124 -18.18 10.87 8.45
CA THR A 124 -17.61 9.61 7.95
C THR A 124 -18.69 8.73 7.33
N ILE A 125 -18.34 7.96 6.29
CA ILE A 125 -19.26 6.98 5.66
C ILE A 125 -19.56 5.78 6.58
N GLY A 126 -18.66 5.46 7.50
CA GLY A 126 -18.78 4.35 8.43
C GLY A 126 -17.52 4.20 9.30
N PRO A 127 -17.45 3.17 10.15
CA PRO A 127 -16.38 3.02 11.15
C PRO A 127 -14.98 2.84 10.54
N PHE A 128 -14.88 2.35 9.29
CA PHE A 128 -13.61 2.18 8.58
C PHE A 128 -13.35 3.25 7.51
N HIS A 129 -13.93 4.44 7.68
CA HIS A 129 -13.70 5.55 6.75
C HIS A 129 -12.20 5.89 6.69
N GLY A 130 -11.59 5.69 5.52
CA GLY A 130 -10.19 6.04 5.25
C GLY A 130 -9.17 5.00 5.73
N ILE A 131 -9.59 3.89 6.33
CA ILE A 131 -8.69 2.84 6.82
C ILE A 131 -8.23 1.94 5.66
N PRO A 132 -6.91 1.81 5.41
CA PRO A 132 -6.37 0.88 4.43
C PRO A 132 -6.53 -0.57 4.89
N ILE A 133 -6.93 -1.46 3.97
CA ILE A 133 -7.13 -2.88 4.26
C ILE A 133 -6.43 -3.71 3.20
N SER A 134 -5.61 -4.68 3.63
CA SER A 134 -5.06 -5.72 2.76
C SER A 134 -5.89 -7.00 2.88
N PHE A 135 -6.15 -7.65 1.76
CA PHE A 135 -6.82 -8.95 1.73
C PHE A 135 -5.82 -10.06 1.47
N LYS A 136 -6.07 -11.23 2.07
CA LYS A 136 -5.45 -12.47 1.62
C LYS A 136 -5.99 -12.80 0.22
N ASP A 137 -5.15 -13.34 -0.64
CA ASP A 137 -5.50 -13.70 -2.03
C ASP A 137 -6.59 -14.79 -2.17
N GLN A 138 -7.19 -15.24 -1.06
CA GLN A 138 -8.32 -16.17 -1.06
C GLN A 138 -9.68 -15.47 -1.20
N PHE A 139 -9.69 -14.13 -1.20
CA PHE A 139 -10.90 -13.33 -1.32
C PHE A 139 -11.00 -12.71 -2.71
N ASN A 140 -12.13 -12.91 -3.38
CA ASN A 140 -12.40 -12.29 -4.67
C ASN A 140 -12.60 -10.78 -4.50
N VAL A 141 -11.71 -9.99 -5.08
CA VAL A 141 -11.87 -8.53 -5.19
C VAL A 141 -12.24 -8.20 -6.63
N LYS A 142 -13.33 -7.45 -6.82
CA LYS A 142 -13.87 -7.14 -8.15
C LYS A 142 -12.79 -6.45 -9.01
N GLY A 143 -12.47 -7.05 -10.16
CA GLY A 143 -11.51 -6.49 -11.11
C GLY A 143 -10.03 -6.75 -10.76
N ILE A 144 -9.76 -7.56 -9.73
CA ILE A 144 -8.42 -7.99 -9.35
C ILE A 144 -8.31 -9.49 -9.61
N GLU A 145 -7.12 -9.95 -10.03
CA GLU A 145 -6.82 -11.38 -10.17
C GLU A 145 -6.87 -12.07 -8.81
N THR A 146 -7.26 -13.34 -8.78
CA THR A 146 -7.34 -14.16 -7.56
C THR A 146 -6.91 -15.57 -7.95
N ALA A 147 -6.03 -16.19 -7.15
CA ALA A 147 -5.45 -17.50 -7.46
C ALA A 147 -6.43 -18.68 -7.31
#